data_AF-A0A392MLK9-F1
#
_entry.id   AF-A0A392MLK9-F1
#
_cell.length_a   1.000
_cell.length_b   1.000
_cell.length_c   1.000
_cell.angle_alpha   90.00
_cell.angle_beta   90.00
_cell.angle_gamma   90.00
#
_symmetry.space_group_name_H-M   'P 1'
#
loop_
_entity.id
_entity.type
_entity.pdbx_description
1 polymer ?
#
loop_
_entity_poly.entity_id
_entity_poly.type
_entity_poly.pdbx_seq_one_letter_code
_entity_poly.pdbx_strand_id
1 'polypeptide(L)'
;MKLVKFRDFIPSILNVSRQCLASGEEDVAIIAFEIFDELIESPAPLLGDSVKSIVQFSLEVCSTQSLEPNTRHQAIQIISWLAKYKSSTLKKHKLIIPILHVLCPLLAESTNENDDDDLAPDRAAAEVIDTMALNIPKQVFQPVFEFASVSYQNANPKFREASVTALGVISEGCLELMKTKLEPILHIVLAALRDPEQMVRGAASFALGQFAEYLQPEIVSHYESVLPCILNALEDASDEVK
;
A
#
# COMPACT_ATOMS: atom_id res chain seq x y z
N MET A 1 -31.34 -14.20 13.96
CA MET A 1 -32.08 -12.95 14.27
C MET A 1 -31.22 -11.87 14.94
N LYS A 2 -30.23 -12.19 15.81
CA LYS A 2 -29.37 -11.15 16.44
C LYS A 2 -28.28 -10.55 15.53
N LEU A 3 -27.65 -11.35 14.66
CA LEU A 3 -26.55 -10.90 13.78
C LEU A 3 -26.98 -9.91 12.67
N VAL A 4 -28.21 -10.04 12.17
CA VAL A 4 -28.77 -9.13 11.15
C VAL A 4 -28.96 -7.73 11.72
N LYS A 5 -29.29 -7.60 13.02
CA LYS A 5 -29.54 -6.29 13.65
C LYS A 5 -28.29 -5.43 13.79
N PHE A 6 -27.09 -6.01 13.89
CA PHE A 6 -25.87 -5.22 14.03
C PHE A 6 -25.49 -4.53 12.71
N ARG A 7 -25.66 -5.23 11.60
CA ARG A 7 -25.45 -4.69 10.24
C ARG A 7 -26.22 -3.39 9.99
N ASP A 8 -27.43 -3.31 10.54
CA ASP A 8 -28.31 -2.17 10.38
C ASP A 8 -27.77 -0.90 11.08
N PHE A 9 -26.81 -1.04 12.02
CA PHE A 9 -26.17 0.10 12.68
C PHE A 9 -24.92 0.62 11.96
N ILE A 10 -24.29 -0.17 11.08
CA ILE A 10 -23.06 0.24 10.36
C ILE A 10 -23.27 1.58 9.62
N PRO A 11 -24.36 1.80 8.86
CA PRO A 11 -24.59 3.09 8.20
C PRO A 11 -24.69 4.26 9.19
N SER A 12 -25.32 4.04 10.34
CA SER A 12 -25.46 5.07 11.38
C SER A 12 -24.12 5.40 12.04
N ILE A 13 -23.30 4.39 12.34
CA ILE A 13 -21.94 4.57 12.86
C ILE A 13 -21.13 5.42 11.88
N LEU A 14 -21.08 5.02 10.60
CA LEU A 14 -20.37 5.76 9.56
C LEU A 14 -20.88 7.19 9.37
N ASN A 15 -22.18 7.43 9.50
CA ASN A 15 -22.75 8.77 9.40
C ASN A 15 -22.32 9.67 10.58
N VAL A 16 -22.39 9.15 11.80
CA VAL A 16 -21.96 9.89 12.99
C VAL A 16 -20.47 10.17 12.93
N SER A 17 -19.63 9.19 12.58
CA SER A 17 -18.18 9.38 12.47
C SER A 17 -17.84 10.48 11.45
N ARG A 18 -18.51 10.55 10.30
CA ARG A 18 -18.31 11.64 9.34
C ARG A 18 -18.69 13.01 9.88
N GLN A 19 -19.79 13.09 10.63
CA GLN A 19 -20.24 14.35 11.25
C GLN A 19 -19.24 14.83 12.30
N CYS A 20 -18.75 13.92 13.15
CA CYS A 20 -17.75 14.23 14.17
C CYS A 20 -16.41 14.67 13.54
N LEU A 21 -15.93 13.98 12.51
CA LEU A 21 -14.73 14.40 11.78
C LEU A 21 -14.89 15.81 11.17
N ALA A 22 -16.06 16.14 10.63
CA ALA A 22 -16.33 17.48 10.10
C ALA A 22 -16.37 18.57 11.20
N SER A 23 -16.57 18.18 12.46
CA SER A 23 -16.51 19.06 13.63
C SER A 23 -15.14 19.07 14.32
N GLY A 24 -14.15 18.32 13.80
CA GLY A 24 -12.82 18.17 14.41
C GLY A 24 -12.76 17.18 15.57
N GLU A 25 -13.82 16.38 15.79
CA GLU A 25 -13.89 15.34 16.80
C GLU A 25 -13.47 13.98 16.19
N GLU A 26 -12.18 13.64 16.28
CA GLU A 26 -11.61 12.44 15.64
C GLU A 26 -11.81 11.14 16.44
N ASP A 27 -11.93 11.22 17.77
CA ASP A 27 -12.08 10.08 18.68
C ASP A 27 -13.24 9.14 18.27
N VAL A 28 -14.33 9.71 17.77
CA VAL A 28 -15.51 8.94 17.33
C VAL A 28 -15.22 8.11 16.09
N ALA A 29 -14.34 8.58 15.20
CA ALA A 29 -13.89 7.80 14.05
C ALA A 29 -12.96 6.67 14.48
N ILE A 30 -12.05 6.92 15.44
CA ILE A 30 -11.15 5.91 16.00
C ILE A 30 -11.97 4.76 16.62
N ILE A 31 -12.94 5.07 17.48
CA ILE A 31 -13.84 4.06 18.08
C ILE A 31 -14.61 3.29 16.99
N ALA A 32 -15.05 3.97 15.92
CA ALA A 32 -15.72 3.29 14.82
C ALA A 32 -14.80 2.31 14.08
N PHE A 33 -13.52 2.65 13.91
CA PHE A 33 -12.53 1.74 13.33
C PHE A 33 -12.27 0.53 14.24
N GLU A 34 -12.12 0.71 15.56
CA GLU A 34 -11.99 -0.41 16.51
C GLU A 34 -13.18 -1.39 16.40
N ILE A 35 -14.40 -0.85 16.30
CA ILE A 35 -15.60 -1.67 16.08
C ILE A 35 -15.50 -2.42 14.74
N PHE A 36 -15.06 -1.77 13.67
CA PHE A 36 -14.94 -2.43 12.37
C PHE A 36 -13.87 -3.51 12.35
N ASP A 37 -12.76 -3.32 13.05
CA ASP A 37 -11.71 -4.32 13.20
C ASP A 37 -12.27 -5.62 13.79
N GLU A 38 -12.95 -5.54 14.94
CA GLU A 38 -13.59 -6.71 15.57
C GLU A 38 -14.59 -7.42 14.64
N LEU A 39 -15.34 -6.67 13.83
CA LEU A 39 -16.29 -7.25 12.87
C LEU A 39 -15.60 -7.92 11.68
N ILE A 40 -14.45 -7.40 11.26
CA ILE A 40 -13.64 -7.95 10.18
C ILE A 40 -12.98 -9.25 10.64
N GLU A 41 -12.43 -9.29 11.85
CA GLU A 41 -11.82 -10.52 12.38
C GLU A 41 -12.85 -11.63 12.63
N SER A 42 -14.10 -11.24 12.93
CA SER A 42 -15.16 -12.22 13.17
C SER A 42 -15.38 -13.16 11.99
N PRO A 43 -15.45 -14.49 12.20
CA PRO A 43 -15.76 -15.44 11.13
C PRO A 43 -17.23 -15.32 10.67
N ALA A 44 -18.09 -14.68 11.46
CA ALA A 44 -19.48 -14.47 11.10
C ALA A 44 -19.59 -13.52 9.88
N PRO A 45 -20.55 -13.75 8.96
CA PRO A 45 -20.77 -12.85 7.85
C PRO A 45 -21.46 -11.59 8.40
N LEU A 46 -20.70 -10.64 8.93
CA LEU A 46 -21.21 -9.44 9.59
C LEU A 46 -21.14 -8.19 8.71
N LEU A 47 -20.28 -8.12 7.71
CA LEU A 47 -20.12 -6.89 6.91
C LEU A 47 -21.16 -6.75 5.79
N GLY A 48 -21.43 -7.83 5.06
CA GLY A 48 -22.42 -7.80 3.96
C GLY A 48 -22.05 -6.77 2.90
N ASP A 49 -23.04 -6.04 2.39
CA ASP A 49 -22.81 -4.95 1.43
C ASP A 49 -22.20 -3.68 2.09
N SER A 50 -22.26 -3.57 3.42
CA SER A 50 -21.70 -2.44 4.17
C SER A 50 -20.18 -2.36 4.07
N VAL A 51 -19.51 -3.42 3.62
CA VAL A 51 -18.07 -3.39 3.30
C VAL A 51 -17.72 -2.27 2.32
N LYS A 52 -18.61 -1.92 1.38
CA LYS A 52 -18.37 -0.84 0.43
C LYS A 52 -18.28 0.50 1.12
N SER A 53 -19.21 0.78 2.04
CA SER A 53 -19.25 2.04 2.78
C SER A 53 -18.14 2.13 3.83
N ILE A 54 -17.72 1.00 4.41
CA ILE A 54 -16.56 0.94 5.30
C ILE A 54 -15.29 1.26 4.52
N VAL A 55 -15.03 0.57 3.40
CA VAL A 55 -13.87 0.87 2.54
C VAL A 55 -13.89 2.32 2.09
N GLN A 56 -15.03 2.81 1.61
CA GLN A 56 -15.12 4.21 1.17
C GLN A 56 -14.78 5.18 2.31
N PHE A 57 -15.33 4.98 3.51
CA PHE A 57 -15.01 5.82 4.66
C PHE A 57 -13.54 5.75 5.05
N SER A 58 -12.95 4.55 5.11
CA SER A 58 -11.52 4.37 5.39
C SER A 58 -10.64 5.08 4.37
N LEU A 59 -10.97 4.99 3.06
CA LEU A 59 -10.23 5.69 2.01
C LEU A 59 -10.38 7.22 2.10
N GLU A 60 -11.58 7.72 2.43
CA GLU A 60 -11.82 9.15 2.69
C GLU A 60 -10.92 9.66 3.84
N VAL A 61 -10.87 8.92 4.94
CA VAL A 61 -10.11 9.30 6.13
C VAL A 61 -8.59 9.21 5.88
N CYS A 62 -8.07 8.12 5.33
CA CYS A 62 -6.62 7.96 5.16
C CYS A 62 -6.02 8.99 4.18
N SER A 63 -6.79 9.47 3.21
CA SER A 63 -6.37 10.50 2.26
C SER A 63 -6.51 11.95 2.77
N THR A 64 -7.11 12.16 3.95
CA THR A 64 -7.33 13.50 4.48
C THR A 64 -6.14 13.96 5.33
N GLN A 65 -5.22 14.69 4.71
CA GLN A 65 -3.95 15.15 5.34
C GLN A 65 -4.15 16.12 6.52
N SER A 66 -5.34 16.68 6.71
CA SER A 66 -5.65 17.56 7.84
C SER A 66 -6.02 16.82 9.14
N LEU A 67 -6.23 15.50 9.07
CA LEU A 67 -6.53 14.66 10.25
C LEU A 67 -5.26 14.20 10.94
N GLU A 68 -5.39 13.80 12.21
CA GLU A 68 -4.26 13.28 12.98
C GLU A 68 -3.68 11.99 12.37
N PRO A 69 -2.35 11.79 12.44
CA PRO A 69 -1.70 10.58 11.90
C PRO A 69 -2.31 9.29 12.43
N ASN A 70 -2.65 9.22 13.72
CA ASN A 70 -3.27 8.04 14.31
C ASN A 70 -4.63 7.73 13.67
N THR A 71 -5.50 8.72 13.48
CA THR A 71 -6.83 8.54 12.85
C THR A 71 -6.69 7.99 11.42
N ARG A 72 -5.72 8.53 10.67
CA ARG A 72 -5.42 8.07 9.31
C ARG A 72 -4.84 6.65 9.31
N HIS A 73 -3.95 6.35 10.25
CA HIS A 73 -3.36 5.02 10.42
C HIS A 73 -4.44 3.97 10.72
N GLN A 74 -5.36 4.24 11.66
CA GLN A 74 -6.49 3.34 11.95
C GLN A 74 -7.35 3.07 10.70
N ALA A 75 -7.58 4.09 9.87
CA ALA A 75 -8.30 3.92 8.62
C ALA A 75 -7.57 3.00 7.62
N ILE A 76 -6.24 3.10 7.52
CA ILE A 76 -5.40 2.22 6.69
C ILE A 76 -5.44 0.78 7.22
N GLN A 77 -5.37 0.58 8.54
CA GLN A 77 -5.43 -0.75 9.15
C GLN A 77 -6.74 -1.50 8.84
N ILE A 78 -7.88 -0.81 8.78
CA ILE A 78 -9.13 -1.43 8.32
C ILE A 78 -9.02 -2.02 6.92
N ILE A 79 -8.32 -1.33 6.01
CA ILE A 79 -8.07 -1.85 4.66
C ILE A 79 -7.16 -3.09 4.73
N SER A 80 -6.12 -3.07 5.57
CA SER A 80 -5.26 -4.23 5.86
C SER A 80 -6.06 -5.45 6.30
N TRP A 81 -6.91 -5.30 7.31
CA TRP A 81 -7.71 -6.39 7.85
C TRP A 81 -8.72 -6.93 6.84
N LEU A 82 -9.32 -6.06 6.04
CA LEU A 82 -10.19 -6.49 4.94
C LEU A 82 -9.42 -7.27 3.87
N ALA A 83 -8.21 -6.85 3.53
CA ALA A 83 -7.35 -7.56 2.58
C ALA A 83 -6.94 -8.94 3.12
N LYS A 84 -6.60 -9.03 4.41
CA LYS A 84 -6.17 -10.28 5.07
C LYS A 84 -7.32 -11.25 5.28
N TYR A 85 -8.41 -10.82 5.92
CA TYR A 85 -9.47 -11.73 6.38
C TYR A 85 -10.68 -11.79 5.45
N LYS A 86 -10.88 -10.78 4.58
CA LYS A 86 -12.09 -10.64 3.75
C LYS A 86 -11.78 -10.40 2.27
N SER A 87 -10.63 -10.85 1.76
CA SER A 87 -10.21 -10.66 0.36
C SER A 87 -11.25 -11.10 -0.68
N SER A 88 -11.97 -12.19 -0.42
CA SER A 88 -13.07 -12.68 -1.28
C SER A 88 -14.23 -11.68 -1.37
N THR A 89 -14.52 -10.97 -0.28
CA THR A 89 -15.53 -9.92 -0.24
C THR A 89 -15.07 -8.69 -1.03
N LEU A 90 -13.80 -8.28 -0.88
CA LEU A 90 -13.23 -7.19 -1.68
C LEU A 90 -13.27 -7.49 -3.18
N LYS A 91 -12.93 -8.74 -3.58
CA LYS A 91 -13.06 -9.24 -4.95
C LYS A 91 -14.51 -9.15 -5.45
N LYS A 92 -15.45 -9.71 -4.68
CA LYS A 92 -16.89 -9.71 -5.02
C LYS A 92 -17.43 -8.31 -5.27
N HIS A 93 -17.03 -7.33 -4.45
CA HIS A 93 -17.50 -5.95 -4.53
C HIS A 93 -16.65 -5.04 -5.41
N LYS A 94 -15.61 -5.57 -6.08
CA LYS A 94 -14.70 -4.83 -6.96
C LYS A 94 -14.01 -3.65 -6.27
N LEU A 95 -13.63 -3.82 -5.01
CA LEU A 95 -13.05 -2.76 -4.18
C LEU A 95 -11.51 -2.68 -4.30
N ILE A 96 -10.86 -3.72 -4.84
CA ILE A 96 -9.39 -3.81 -4.89
C ILE A 96 -8.75 -2.68 -5.68
N ILE A 97 -9.24 -2.40 -6.90
CA ILE A 97 -8.68 -1.34 -7.74
C ILE A 97 -8.89 0.05 -7.09
N PRO A 98 -10.11 0.42 -6.63
CA PRO A 98 -10.31 1.66 -5.88
C PRO A 98 -9.37 1.83 -4.67
N ILE A 99 -9.12 0.75 -3.93
CA ILE A 99 -8.18 0.76 -2.81
C ILE A 99 -6.77 1.08 -3.29
N LEU A 100 -6.27 0.37 -4.31
CA LEU A 100 -4.90 0.59 -4.83
C LEU A 100 -4.71 1.98 -5.45
N HIS A 101 -5.74 2.54 -6.08
CA HIS A 101 -5.69 3.92 -6.58
C HIS A 101 -5.48 4.97 -5.48
N VAL A 102 -5.84 4.65 -4.23
CA VAL A 102 -5.60 5.53 -3.08
C VAL A 102 -4.29 5.18 -2.39
N LEU A 103 -4.03 3.89 -2.15
CA LEU A 103 -2.84 3.47 -1.40
C LEU A 103 -1.53 3.71 -2.16
N CYS A 104 -1.47 3.51 -3.48
CA CYS A 104 -0.23 3.70 -4.22
C CYS A 104 0.27 5.15 -4.16
N PRO A 105 -0.57 6.19 -4.38
CA PRO A 105 -0.16 7.58 -4.15
C PRO A 105 0.21 7.93 -2.71
N LEU A 106 -0.34 7.24 -1.70
CA LEU A 106 0.02 7.47 -0.29
C LEU A 106 1.48 7.11 0.00
N LEU A 107 2.09 6.20 -0.77
CA LEU A 107 3.53 5.91 -0.69
C LEU A 107 4.41 7.14 -1.00
N ALA A 108 3.86 8.16 -1.68
CA ALA A 108 4.57 9.39 -2.03
C ALA A 108 4.29 10.53 -1.03
N GLU A 109 3.56 10.26 0.06
CA GLU A 109 3.28 11.27 1.07
C GLU A 109 4.51 11.56 1.92
N SER A 110 4.63 12.82 2.36
CA SER A 110 5.78 13.24 3.17
C SER A 110 5.57 12.81 4.62
N THR A 111 6.47 11.99 5.14
CA THR A 111 6.72 11.93 6.59
C THR A 111 7.73 13.02 6.94
N ASN A 112 7.41 13.84 7.93
CA ASN A 112 8.39 14.77 8.51
C ASN A 112 9.32 13.96 9.42
N GLU A 113 10.58 14.37 9.56
CA GLU A 113 11.56 13.74 10.47
C GLU A 113 11.11 13.69 11.96
N ASN A 114 10.02 14.39 12.30
CA ASN A 114 9.43 14.40 13.65
C ASN A 114 8.17 13.54 13.78
N ASP A 115 7.70 12.92 12.70
CA ASP A 115 6.52 12.06 12.74
C ASP A 115 6.91 10.73 13.40
N ASP A 116 5.97 10.16 14.16
CA ASP A 116 6.12 8.81 14.70
C ASP A 116 6.20 7.85 13.51
N ASP A 117 7.38 7.28 13.33
CA ASP A 117 7.72 6.32 12.28
C ASP A 117 6.74 5.14 12.22
N ASP A 118 6.07 4.80 13.33
CA ASP A 118 5.06 3.73 13.43
C ASP A 118 3.69 4.15 12.85
N LEU A 119 3.41 5.46 12.76
CA LEU A 119 2.15 6.02 12.26
C LEU A 119 2.26 6.60 10.84
N ALA A 120 3.44 6.51 10.25
CA ALA A 120 3.77 6.93 8.89
C ALA A 120 2.80 6.37 7.82
N PRO A 121 2.00 7.22 7.12
CA PRO A 121 1.00 6.76 6.15
C PRO A 121 1.56 6.02 4.95
N ASP A 122 2.75 6.41 4.48
CA ASP A 122 3.50 5.77 3.40
C ASP A 122 3.93 4.35 3.79
N ARG A 123 4.46 4.16 5.00
CA ARG A 123 4.85 2.83 5.53
C ARG A 123 3.63 1.94 5.74
N ALA A 124 2.58 2.46 6.37
CA ALA A 124 1.34 1.73 6.55
C ALA A 124 0.70 1.34 5.19
N ALA A 125 0.72 2.24 4.20
CA ALA A 125 0.24 1.91 2.86
C ALA A 125 1.07 0.81 2.18
N ALA A 126 2.40 0.81 2.36
CA ALA A 126 3.28 -0.24 1.85
C ALA A 126 2.93 -1.61 2.45
N GLU A 127 2.73 -1.69 3.76
CA GLU A 127 2.33 -2.93 4.45
C GLU A 127 0.97 -3.46 3.98
N VAL A 128 0.01 -2.58 3.73
CA VAL A 128 -1.29 -2.98 3.18
C VAL A 128 -1.16 -3.47 1.74
N ILE A 129 -0.36 -2.81 0.91
CA ILE A 129 -0.09 -3.25 -0.47
C ILE A 129 0.59 -4.63 -0.48
N ASP A 130 1.54 -4.88 0.42
CA ASP A 130 2.15 -6.20 0.60
C ASP A 130 1.11 -7.25 1.00
N THR A 131 0.33 -6.96 2.04
CA THR A 131 -0.75 -7.85 2.51
C THR A 131 -1.73 -8.17 1.38
N MET A 132 -2.08 -7.17 0.56
CA MET A 132 -2.90 -7.37 -0.63
C MET A 132 -2.18 -8.26 -1.66
N ALA A 133 -0.90 -8.02 -1.95
CA ALA A 133 -0.12 -8.84 -2.88
C ALA A 133 -0.08 -10.31 -2.45
N LEU A 134 0.13 -10.60 -1.16
CA LEU A 134 0.16 -11.96 -0.61
C LEU A 134 -1.21 -12.67 -0.70
N ASN A 135 -2.32 -11.94 -0.58
CA ASN A 135 -3.66 -12.53 -0.52
C ASN A 135 -4.43 -12.53 -1.86
N ILE A 136 -4.16 -11.56 -2.74
CA ILE A 136 -4.90 -11.30 -4.00
C ILE A 136 -3.98 -10.83 -5.15
N PRO A 137 -2.88 -11.54 -5.44
CA PRO A 137 -1.82 -11.05 -6.34
C PRO A 137 -2.32 -10.72 -7.76
N LYS A 138 -3.23 -11.54 -8.30
CA LYS A 138 -3.80 -11.35 -9.65
C LYS A 138 -4.52 -10.02 -9.83
N GLN A 139 -5.09 -9.47 -8.75
CA GLN A 139 -5.80 -8.19 -8.79
C GLN A 139 -4.88 -7.01 -8.42
N VAL A 140 -3.75 -7.28 -7.78
CA VAL A 140 -2.81 -6.26 -7.28
C VAL A 140 -1.75 -5.92 -8.30
N PHE A 141 -1.17 -6.93 -8.96
CA PHE A 141 -0.01 -6.73 -9.83
C PHE A 141 -0.22 -5.67 -10.91
N GLN A 142 -1.31 -5.77 -11.68
CA GLN A 142 -1.52 -4.89 -12.82
C GLN A 142 -1.72 -3.41 -12.41
N PRO A 143 -2.61 -3.08 -11.44
CA PRO A 143 -2.73 -1.69 -10.97
C PRO A 143 -1.44 -1.11 -10.39
N VAL A 144 -0.68 -1.90 -9.61
CA VAL A 144 0.59 -1.44 -9.02
C VAL A 144 1.64 -1.22 -10.11
N PHE A 145 1.73 -2.12 -11.08
CA PHE A 145 2.65 -1.98 -12.20
C PHE A 145 2.30 -0.77 -13.09
N GLU A 146 1.02 -0.48 -13.30
CA GLU A 146 0.57 0.72 -14.01
C GLU A 146 0.94 2.00 -13.26
N PHE A 147 0.70 2.05 -11.94
CA PHE A 147 1.13 3.15 -11.09
C PHE A 147 2.66 3.37 -11.19
N ALA A 148 3.45 2.31 -11.09
CA ALA A 148 4.90 2.38 -11.16
C ALA A 148 5.37 2.89 -12.55
N SER A 149 4.78 2.36 -13.63
CA SER A 149 5.10 2.73 -15.01
C SER A 149 4.79 4.20 -15.33
N VAL A 150 3.81 4.80 -14.66
CA VAL A 150 3.49 6.23 -14.82
C VAL A 150 4.34 7.11 -13.90
N SER A 151 4.69 6.61 -12.71
CA SER A 151 5.29 7.42 -11.65
C SER A 151 6.82 7.46 -11.67
N TYR A 152 7.50 6.49 -12.31
CA TYR A 152 8.97 6.40 -12.25
C TYR A 152 9.74 7.55 -12.92
N GLN A 153 9.08 8.35 -13.77
CA GLN A 153 9.64 9.57 -14.36
C GLN A 153 8.91 10.84 -13.90
N ASN A 154 8.16 10.77 -12.80
CA ASN A 154 7.46 11.92 -12.27
C ASN A 154 8.44 13.04 -11.87
N ALA A 155 8.05 14.29 -12.11
CA ALA A 155 8.84 15.44 -11.69
C ALA A 155 9.05 15.48 -10.17
N ASN A 156 8.07 15.02 -9.39
CA ASN A 156 8.19 14.88 -7.95
C ASN A 156 8.93 13.57 -7.61
N PRO A 157 10.10 13.64 -6.94
CA PRO A 157 10.88 12.46 -6.57
C PRO A 157 10.15 11.48 -5.67
N LYS A 158 9.19 11.94 -4.86
CA LYS A 158 8.39 11.05 -3.98
C LYS A 158 7.56 10.05 -4.78
N PHE A 159 7.05 10.47 -5.93
CA PHE A 159 6.36 9.55 -6.82
C PHE A 159 7.31 8.58 -7.53
N ARG A 160 8.56 9.01 -7.81
CA ARG A 160 9.58 8.11 -8.37
C ARG A 160 10.01 7.06 -7.34
N GLU A 161 10.24 7.46 -6.10
CA GLU A 161 10.50 6.57 -4.97
C GLU A 161 9.32 5.60 -4.78
N ALA A 162 8.09 6.12 -4.61
CA ALA A 162 6.89 5.31 -4.46
C ALA A 162 6.71 4.29 -5.60
N SER A 163 7.09 4.64 -6.83
CA SER A 163 7.03 3.74 -7.97
C SER A 163 7.88 2.48 -7.78
N VAL A 164 9.10 2.63 -7.27
CA VAL A 164 10.03 1.51 -7.08
C VAL A 164 9.79 0.79 -5.76
N THR A 165 9.42 1.51 -4.70
CA THR A 165 8.97 0.92 -3.43
C THR A 165 7.80 -0.01 -3.68
N ALA A 166 6.77 0.42 -4.42
CA ALA A 166 5.61 -0.40 -4.71
C ALA A 166 5.97 -1.71 -5.44
N LEU A 167 6.92 -1.67 -6.38
CA LEU A 167 7.40 -2.87 -7.08
C LEU A 167 8.16 -3.81 -6.15
N GLY A 168 9.04 -3.27 -5.29
CA GLY A 168 9.78 -4.06 -4.29
C GLY A 168 8.86 -4.74 -3.29
N VAL A 169 7.87 -4.00 -2.79
CA VAL A 169 6.86 -4.47 -1.82
C VAL A 169 6.06 -5.65 -2.39
N ILE A 170 5.53 -5.57 -3.61
CA ILE A 170 4.67 -6.64 -4.13
C ILE A 170 5.44 -7.89 -4.60
N SER A 171 6.77 -7.90 -4.55
CA SER A 171 7.61 -8.92 -5.19
C SER A 171 7.36 -10.33 -4.69
N GLU A 172 7.21 -10.52 -3.37
CA GLU A 172 6.89 -11.82 -2.77
C GLU A 172 5.51 -12.29 -3.22
N GLY A 173 4.47 -11.48 -2.96
CA GLY A 173 3.09 -11.87 -3.28
C GLY A 173 2.82 -12.05 -4.78
N CYS A 174 3.46 -11.24 -5.63
CA CYS A 174 3.22 -11.21 -7.07
C CYS A 174 4.33 -11.88 -7.90
N LEU A 175 5.21 -12.69 -7.31
CA LEU A 175 6.40 -13.24 -7.96
C LEU A 175 6.12 -13.88 -9.33
N GLU A 176 5.08 -14.71 -9.43
CA GLU A 176 4.72 -15.41 -10.68
C GLU A 176 4.37 -14.43 -11.80
N LEU A 177 3.67 -13.34 -11.47
CA LEU A 177 3.25 -12.32 -12.44
C LEU A 177 4.42 -11.42 -12.81
N MET A 178 5.22 -11.03 -11.82
CA MET A 178 6.40 -10.18 -12.02
C MET A 178 7.46 -10.84 -12.89
N LYS A 179 7.72 -12.14 -12.71
CA LYS A 179 8.65 -12.91 -13.56
C LYS A 179 8.28 -12.84 -15.04
N THR A 180 6.99 -12.84 -15.38
CA THR A 180 6.53 -12.69 -16.79
C THR A 180 6.72 -11.29 -17.37
N LYS A 181 6.98 -10.30 -16.52
CA LYS A 181 7.14 -8.88 -16.86
C LYS A 181 8.46 -8.31 -16.32
N LEU A 182 9.46 -9.17 -16.11
CA LEU A 182 10.65 -8.79 -15.36
C LEU A 182 11.47 -7.73 -16.07
N GLU A 183 11.62 -7.81 -17.39
CA GLU A 183 12.39 -6.85 -18.17
C GLU A 183 11.89 -5.39 -18.05
N PRO A 184 10.59 -5.07 -18.27
CA PRO A 184 10.11 -3.71 -18.07
C PRO A 184 10.12 -3.28 -16.59
N ILE A 185 9.97 -4.21 -15.64
CA ILE A 185 10.11 -3.92 -14.20
C ILE A 185 11.55 -3.51 -13.88
N LEU A 186 12.54 -4.26 -14.36
CA LEU A 186 13.96 -3.95 -14.20
C LEU A 186 14.33 -2.64 -14.88
N HIS A 187 13.74 -2.31 -16.03
CA HIS A 187 13.96 -1.01 -16.66
C HIS A 187 13.64 0.16 -15.71
N ILE A 188 12.53 0.07 -14.98
CA ILE A 188 12.10 1.08 -14.00
C ILE A 188 13.09 1.13 -12.82
N VAL A 189 13.38 -0.02 -12.19
CA VAL A 189 14.24 -0.08 -11.00
C VAL A 189 15.68 0.32 -11.30
N LEU A 190 16.26 -0.12 -12.41
CA LEU A 190 17.63 0.23 -12.81
C LEU A 190 17.75 1.69 -13.28
N ALA A 191 16.65 2.33 -13.71
CA ALA A 191 16.64 3.78 -13.93
C ALA A 191 16.71 4.52 -12.59
N ALA A 192 15.93 4.09 -11.60
CA ALA A 192 15.88 4.71 -10.28
C ALA A 192 17.19 4.60 -9.48
N LEU A 193 18.02 3.57 -9.69
CA LEU A 193 19.38 3.50 -9.10
C LEU A 193 20.32 4.63 -9.57
N ARG A 194 19.98 5.32 -10.65
CA ARG A 194 20.75 6.44 -11.20
C ARG A 194 20.06 7.79 -10.96
N ASP A 195 19.03 7.80 -10.13
CA ASP A 195 18.26 9.00 -9.83
C ASP A 195 19.10 10.04 -9.07
N PRO A 196 18.94 11.34 -9.34
CA PRO A 196 19.63 12.38 -8.58
C PRO A 196 19.29 12.35 -7.07
N GLU A 197 18.08 11.94 -6.71
CA GLU A 197 17.62 11.96 -5.32
C GLU A 197 17.98 10.66 -4.59
N GLN A 198 18.62 10.78 -3.43
CA GLN A 198 19.07 9.65 -2.61
C GLN A 198 17.93 8.68 -2.24
N MET A 199 16.79 9.20 -1.80
CA MET A 199 15.60 8.42 -1.44
C MET A 199 15.15 7.47 -2.57
N VAL A 200 15.20 7.95 -3.83
CA VAL A 200 14.80 7.15 -4.99
C VAL A 200 15.81 6.03 -5.26
N ARG A 201 17.11 6.32 -5.10
CA ARG A 201 18.17 5.30 -5.23
C ARG A 201 18.06 4.25 -4.13
N GLY A 202 17.82 4.66 -2.88
CA GLY A 202 17.64 3.74 -1.75
C GLY A 202 16.45 2.79 -1.94
N ALA A 203 15.30 3.33 -2.38
CA ALA A 203 14.14 2.51 -2.70
C ALA A 203 14.39 1.53 -3.87
N ALA A 204 15.24 1.90 -4.83
CA ALA A 204 15.64 1.00 -5.91
C ALA A 204 16.57 -0.12 -5.42
N SER A 205 17.51 0.17 -4.51
CA SER A 205 18.33 -0.85 -3.85
C SER A 205 17.48 -1.82 -3.04
N PHE A 206 16.52 -1.31 -2.25
CA PHE A 206 15.52 -2.13 -1.56
C PHE A 206 14.77 -3.06 -2.55
N ALA A 207 14.22 -2.51 -3.64
CA ALA A 207 13.48 -3.29 -4.62
C ALA A 207 14.35 -4.38 -5.28
N LEU A 208 15.62 -4.09 -5.59
CA LEU A 208 16.54 -5.10 -6.11
C LEU A 208 16.84 -6.21 -5.08
N GLY A 209 17.00 -5.87 -3.80
CA GLY A 209 17.16 -6.86 -2.72
C GLY A 209 15.97 -7.81 -2.66
N GLN A 210 14.75 -7.26 -2.70
CA GLN A 210 13.51 -8.03 -2.76
C GLN A 210 13.44 -8.92 -4.02
N PHE A 211 13.86 -8.40 -5.18
CA PHE A 211 13.86 -9.20 -6.41
C PHE A 211 14.89 -10.32 -6.39
N ALA A 212 16.05 -10.09 -5.76
CA ALA A 212 17.08 -11.09 -5.60
C ALA A 212 16.62 -12.25 -4.72
N GLU A 213 15.73 -12.02 -3.75
CA GLU A 213 15.12 -13.06 -2.92
C GLU A 213 13.98 -13.78 -3.66
N TYR A 214 13.00 -13.04 -4.20
CA TYR A 214 11.73 -13.63 -4.63
C TYR A 214 11.63 -13.93 -6.13
N LEU A 215 12.40 -13.28 -6.99
CA LEU A 215 12.29 -13.41 -8.46
C LEU A 215 13.33 -14.37 -9.06
N GLN A 216 13.88 -15.27 -8.25
CA GLN A 216 14.80 -16.33 -8.66
C GLN A 216 14.07 -17.49 -9.37
N PRO A 217 14.67 -18.12 -10.39
CA PRO A 217 15.97 -17.84 -10.99
C PRO A 217 15.93 -16.78 -12.11
N GLU A 218 14.76 -16.26 -12.46
CA GLU A 218 14.57 -15.40 -13.63
C GLU A 218 15.44 -14.14 -13.58
N ILE A 219 15.59 -13.51 -12.41
CA ILE A 219 16.45 -12.33 -12.22
C ILE A 219 17.92 -12.60 -12.58
N VAL A 220 18.42 -13.82 -12.35
CA VAL A 220 19.82 -14.16 -12.67
C VAL A 220 20.08 -14.11 -14.17
N SER A 221 19.07 -14.36 -15.00
CA SER A 221 19.22 -14.22 -16.46
C SER A 221 19.46 -12.78 -16.92
N HIS A 222 19.21 -11.79 -16.05
CA HIS A 222 19.43 -10.37 -16.31
C HIS A 222 20.73 -9.81 -15.70
N TYR A 223 21.65 -10.68 -15.25
CA TYR A 223 22.88 -10.29 -14.53
C TYR A 223 23.71 -9.22 -15.27
N GLU A 224 23.76 -9.25 -16.61
CA GLU A 224 24.52 -8.29 -17.41
C GLU A 224 24.05 -6.84 -17.23
N SER A 225 22.75 -6.67 -16.96
CA SER A 225 22.15 -5.35 -16.68
C SER A 225 22.15 -5.02 -15.20
N VAL A 226 21.95 -6.02 -14.33
CA VAL A 226 21.73 -5.82 -12.90
C VAL A 226 23.05 -5.66 -12.14
N LEU A 227 24.05 -6.52 -12.38
CA LEU A 227 25.30 -6.51 -11.61
C LEU A 227 26.06 -5.18 -11.71
N PRO A 228 26.25 -4.55 -12.90
CA PRO A 228 26.94 -3.26 -12.96
C PRO A 228 26.23 -2.17 -12.17
N CYS A 229 24.89 -2.18 -12.17
CA CYS A 229 24.10 -1.21 -11.40
C CYS A 229 24.26 -1.41 -9.90
N ILE A 230 24.25 -2.66 -9.40
CA ILE A 230 24.49 -2.97 -7.99
C ILE A 230 25.90 -2.54 -7.57
N LEU A 231 26.92 -2.87 -8.38
CA LEU A 231 28.30 -2.50 -8.07
C LEU A 231 28.47 -0.98 -7.98
N ASN A 232 27.83 -0.22 -8.86
CA ASN A 232 27.84 1.24 -8.78
C ASN A 232 27.08 1.76 -7.54
N ALA A 233 25.98 1.12 -7.14
CA ALA A 233 25.23 1.50 -5.94
C ALA A 233 26.04 1.30 -4.65
N LEU A 234 26.90 0.27 -4.60
CA LEU A 234 27.83 0.05 -3.48
C LEU A 234 28.88 1.17 -3.34
N GLU A 235 29.12 1.94 -4.40
CA GLU A 235 30.01 3.11 -4.39
C GLU A 235 29.27 4.42 -4.08
N ASP A 236 27.96 4.39 -3.77
CA ASP A 236 27.17 5.58 -3.47
C ASP A 236 27.70 6.32 -2.23
N ALA A 237 27.43 7.62 -2.12
CA ALA A 237 27.85 8.42 -0.98
C ALA A 237 27.02 8.09 0.29
N SER A 238 25.77 7.63 0.12
CA SER A 238 24.87 7.30 1.22
C SER A 238 24.95 5.82 1.58
N ASP A 239 25.04 5.53 2.88
CA ASP A 239 24.97 4.16 3.41
C ASP A 239 23.57 3.55 3.33
N GLU A 240 22.52 4.36 3.10
CA GLU A 240 21.15 3.86 2.87
C GLU A 240 20.97 3.27 1.46
N VAL A 241 21.84 3.64 0.52
CA VAL A 241 21.80 3.17 -0.88
C VAL A 241 22.65 1.90 -1.07
N LYS A 242 23.69 1.72 -0.26
CA LYS A 242 24.62 0.58 -0.31
C LYS A 242 24.00 -0.69 0.26
#